data_AF-A0A142XR87-F1
#
_entry.id   AF-A0A142XR87-F1
#
_cell.length_a   1.000
_cell.length_b   1.000
_cell.length_c   1.000
_cell.angle_alpha   90.00
_cell.angle_beta   90.00
_cell.angle_gamma   90.00
#
_symmetry.space_group_name_H-M   'P 1'
#
loop_
_entity.id
_entity.type
_entity.pdbx_description
1 polymer ?
#
loop_
_entity_poly.entity_id
_entity_poly.type
_entity_poly.pdbx_seq_one_letter_code
_entity_poly.pdbx_strand_id
1 'polypeptide(L)'
;MTTKSLAALALAAVLGWSVPARSADEPKLPNVKAFDKLVIDTLRTVHNKGADLYNEGKDFTGAYRIYQGALMTVRPLLAHRPDTQKIIDTGLDNAEKEADVSRKAFLLHDTIEGVRKNLKAAISDTKPIQPTKKPEEKAPDEPKKTDPPMKKVEEPAKKADESKPAPRPIAPTPKEVKPK
;
A
#
# COMPACT_ATOMS: atom_id res chain seq x y z
N MET A 1 11.29 -68.87 3.72
CA MET A 1 12.24 -68.84 2.57
C MET A 1 12.45 -67.36 2.22
N THR A 2 13.45 -66.65 2.80
CA THR A 2 14.83 -66.46 2.26
C THR A 2 14.81 -66.16 0.76
N THR A 3 15.16 -64.96 0.28
CA THR A 3 16.55 -64.46 0.24
C THR A 3 16.66 -62.93 0.20
N LYS A 4 17.73 -62.44 0.84
CA LYS A 4 18.31 -61.09 0.73
C LYS A 4 19.23 -61.06 -0.50
N SER A 5 19.34 -59.92 -1.19
CA SER A 5 20.51 -59.59 -2.01
C SER A 5 20.99 -58.18 -1.73
N LEU A 6 22.21 -58.10 -1.18
CA LEU A 6 23.11 -56.95 -1.15
C LEU A 6 23.74 -56.74 -2.54
N ALA A 7 24.03 -55.49 -2.90
CA ALA A 7 25.21 -55.08 -3.67
C ALA A 7 25.35 -53.55 -3.61
N ALA A 8 26.32 -53.05 -2.81
CA ALA A 8 27.55 -52.39 -3.28
C ALA A 8 27.31 -50.97 -3.86
N LEU A 9 27.44 -49.90 -3.07
CA LEU A 9 28.68 -49.23 -2.66
C LEU A 9 29.57 -48.80 -3.85
N ALA A 10 29.32 -47.59 -4.36
CA ALA A 10 30.28 -46.84 -5.16
C ALA A 10 30.49 -45.48 -4.49
N LEU A 11 31.52 -45.42 -3.65
CA LEU A 11 32.05 -44.21 -3.01
C LEU A 11 32.94 -43.50 -4.04
N ALA A 12 32.39 -42.56 -4.79
CA ALA A 12 33.17 -41.70 -5.69
C ALA A 12 33.57 -40.42 -4.95
N ALA A 13 34.86 -40.34 -4.62
CA ALA A 13 35.52 -39.17 -4.05
C ALA A 13 35.52 -38.02 -5.07
N VAL A 14 34.69 -37.00 -4.84
CA VAL A 14 34.79 -35.73 -5.57
C VAL A 14 35.79 -34.86 -4.83
N LEU A 15 36.92 -34.65 -5.50
CA LEU A 15 38.03 -33.77 -5.15
C LEU A 15 37.53 -32.39 -4.69
N GLY A 16 38.11 -31.94 -3.58
CA GLY A 16 37.83 -30.64 -2.98
C GLY A 16 38.24 -29.50 -3.89
N TRP A 17 37.25 -28.84 -4.48
CA TRP A 17 37.38 -27.42 -4.78
C TRP A 17 37.28 -26.67 -3.46
N SER A 18 38.42 -26.18 -2.97
CA SER A 18 38.46 -25.13 -1.97
C SER A 18 37.77 -23.89 -2.54
N VAL A 19 36.47 -23.77 -2.28
CA VAL A 19 35.74 -22.52 -2.48
C VAL A 19 36.44 -21.51 -1.57
N PRO A 20 37.06 -20.45 -2.12
CA PRO A 20 37.62 -19.41 -1.27
C PRO A 20 36.48 -18.89 -0.41
N ALA A 21 36.67 -18.92 0.90
CA ALA A 21 35.79 -18.26 1.84
C ALA A 21 35.74 -16.78 1.45
N ARG A 22 34.76 -16.42 0.62
CA ARG A 22 34.32 -15.03 0.51
C ARG A 22 33.94 -14.68 1.94
N SER A 23 34.69 -13.79 2.57
CA SER A 23 34.21 -13.04 3.72
C SER A 23 32.80 -12.58 3.32
N ALA A 24 31.80 -13.20 3.94
CA ALA A 24 30.42 -12.87 3.69
C ALA A 24 30.30 -11.42 4.15
N ASP A 25 30.29 -10.50 3.18
CA ASP A 25 29.87 -9.14 3.40
C ASP A 25 28.40 -9.26 3.82
N GLU A 26 28.18 -9.37 5.14
CA GLU A 26 26.86 -9.64 5.68
C GLU A 26 25.93 -8.55 5.14
N PRO A 27 24.86 -8.92 4.41
CA PRO A 27 23.98 -7.95 3.80
C PRO A 27 23.35 -7.10 4.90
N LYS A 28 23.89 -5.90 5.11
CA LYS A 28 23.31 -4.92 6.03
C LYS A 28 21.93 -4.59 5.52
N LEU A 29 20.93 -4.82 6.37
CA LEU A 29 19.57 -4.42 6.08
C LEU A 29 19.53 -2.92 5.77
N PRO A 30 18.78 -2.50 4.75
CA PRO A 30 18.65 -1.09 4.42
C PRO A 30 18.13 -0.32 5.64
N ASN A 31 18.69 0.87 5.88
CA ASN A 31 18.16 1.74 6.92
C ASN A 31 16.72 2.16 6.57
N VAL A 32 15.96 2.61 7.59
CA VAL A 32 14.53 2.95 7.45
C VAL A 32 14.26 3.92 6.29
N LYS A 33 15.10 4.94 6.09
CA LYS A 33 14.90 5.91 4.99
C LYS A 33 15.10 5.28 3.62
N ALA A 34 16.14 4.44 3.47
CA ALA A 34 16.41 3.71 2.24
C ALA A 34 15.29 2.72 1.93
N PHE A 35 14.77 2.06 2.97
CA PHE A 35 13.62 1.17 2.86
C PHE A 35 12.34 1.91 2.44
N ASP A 36 12.00 3.02 3.10
CA ASP A 36 10.83 3.83 2.74
C ASP A 36 10.94 4.37 1.30
N LYS A 37 12.14 4.74 0.86
CA LYS A 37 12.39 5.13 -0.53
C LYS A 37 12.12 3.99 -1.51
N LEU A 38 12.56 2.77 -1.18
CA LEU A 38 12.27 1.59 -2.00
C LEU A 38 10.77 1.37 -2.14
N VAL A 39 10.01 1.50 -1.04
CA VAL A 39 8.54 1.41 -1.08
C VAL A 39 7.93 2.51 -1.97
N ILE A 40 8.39 3.76 -1.86
CA ILE A 40 7.92 4.87 -2.73
C ILE A 40 8.16 4.57 -4.21
N ASP A 41 9.34 4.05 -4.55
CA ASP A 41 9.73 3.73 -5.92
C ASP A 41 8.89 2.55 -6.46
N THR A 42 8.68 1.50 -5.67
CA THR A 42 7.79 0.38 -6.03
C THR A 42 6.35 0.84 -6.24
N LEU A 43 5.81 1.65 -5.32
CA LEU A 43 4.45 2.18 -5.44
C LEU A 43 4.29 3.13 -6.63
N ARG A 44 5.34 3.85 -7.05
CA ARG A 44 5.32 4.62 -8.31
C ARG A 44 5.14 3.70 -9.51
N THR A 45 5.88 2.61 -9.58
CA THR A 45 5.78 1.64 -10.68
C THR A 45 4.38 1.04 -10.75
N VAL A 46 3.82 0.64 -9.60
CA VAL A 46 2.45 0.12 -9.53
C VAL A 46 1.42 1.17 -9.94
N HIS A 47 1.55 2.40 -9.44
CA HIS A 47 0.67 3.53 -9.78
C HIS A 47 0.59 3.77 -11.29
N ASN A 48 1.75 3.90 -11.94
CA ASN A 48 1.84 4.05 -13.40
C ASN A 48 1.22 2.86 -14.12
N LYS A 49 1.59 1.63 -13.76
CA LYS A 49 1.09 0.43 -14.45
C LYS A 49 -0.43 0.28 -14.33
N GLY A 50 -0.99 0.56 -13.16
CA GLY A 50 -2.44 0.55 -12.97
C GLY A 50 -3.13 1.70 -13.72
N ALA A 51 -2.47 2.84 -13.89
CA ALA A 51 -3.01 3.96 -14.67
C ALA A 51 -3.09 3.60 -16.15
N ASP A 52 -2.10 2.88 -16.69
CA ASP A 52 -2.14 2.35 -18.07
C ASP A 52 -3.33 1.39 -18.24
N LEU A 53 -3.52 0.45 -17.30
CA LEU A 53 -4.65 -0.49 -17.31
C LEU A 53 -5.99 0.25 -17.28
N TYR A 54 -6.11 1.26 -16.42
CA TYR A 54 -7.35 2.02 -16.24
C TYR A 54 -7.67 2.92 -17.44
N ASN A 55 -6.69 3.69 -17.91
CA ASN A 55 -6.89 4.73 -18.92
C ASN A 55 -6.88 4.18 -20.34
N GLU A 56 -5.91 3.34 -20.67
CA GLU A 56 -5.72 2.82 -22.03
C GLU A 56 -6.47 1.50 -22.21
N GLY A 57 -6.26 0.56 -21.30
CA GLY A 57 -6.87 -0.77 -21.38
C GLY A 57 -8.36 -0.80 -21.04
N LYS A 58 -8.88 0.24 -20.38
CA LYS A 58 -10.22 0.23 -19.73
C LYS A 58 -10.42 -1.00 -18.83
N ASP A 59 -9.33 -1.57 -18.34
CA ASP A 59 -9.32 -2.73 -17.45
C ASP A 59 -9.34 -2.26 -16.01
N PHE A 60 -10.53 -1.83 -15.58
CA PHE A 60 -10.77 -1.35 -14.22
C PHE A 60 -10.53 -2.45 -13.18
N THR A 61 -10.84 -3.69 -13.52
CA THR A 61 -10.65 -4.84 -12.63
C THR A 61 -9.16 -5.11 -12.43
N GLY A 62 -8.37 -5.13 -13.51
CA GLY A 62 -6.92 -5.27 -13.45
C GLY A 62 -6.25 -4.15 -12.67
N ALA A 63 -6.65 -2.89 -12.91
CA ALA A 63 -6.18 -1.73 -12.16
C ALA A 63 -6.51 -1.85 -10.66
N TYR A 64 -7.74 -2.22 -10.30
CA TYR A 64 -8.13 -2.44 -8.91
C TYR A 64 -7.27 -3.52 -8.25
N ARG A 65 -7.08 -4.68 -8.90
CA ARG A 65 -6.34 -5.81 -8.33
C ARG A 65 -4.86 -5.50 -8.11
N ILE A 66 -4.20 -4.82 -9.05
CA ILE A 66 -2.79 -4.48 -8.89
C ILE A 66 -2.59 -3.46 -7.75
N TYR A 67 -3.49 -2.48 -7.63
CA TYR A 67 -3.44 -1.51 -6.53
C TYR A 67 -3.72 -2.15 -5.17
N GLN A 68 -4.77 -2.97 -5.08
CA GLN A 68 -5.13 -3.69 -3.86
C GLN A 68 -3.98 -4.60 -3.38
N GLY A 69 -3.46 -5.44 -4.28
CA GLY A 69 -2.37 -6.37 -3.95
C GLY A 69 -1.11 -5.64 -3.49
N ALA A 70 -0.75 -4.53 -4.15
CA ALA A 70 0.39 -3.73 -3.74
C ALA A 70 0.21 -3.13 -2.35
N LEU A 71 -0.95 -2.51 -2.07
CA LEU A 71 -1.25 -1.91 -0.76
C LEU A 71 -1.23 -2.97 0.36
N MET A 72 -1.85 -4.12 0.15
CA MET A 72 -1.83 -5.24 1.11
C MET A 72 -0.41 -5.75 1.36
N THR A 73 0.44 -5.79 0.34
CA THR A 73 1.83 -6.25 0.44
C THR A 73 2.71 -5.27 1.21
N VAL A 74 2.59 -3.96 0.94
CA VAL A 74 3.43 -2.95 1.60
C VAL A 74 2.93 -2.59 3.00
N ARG A 75 1.68 -2.89 3.33
CA ARG A 75 1.10 -2.62 4.66
C ARG A 75 1.98 -3.16 5.79
N PRO A 76 2.24 -4.48 5.96
CA PRO A 76 3.07 -4.96 7.07
C PRO A 76 4.51 -4.41 7.05
N LEU A 77 5.03 -4.07 5.86
CA LEU A 77 6.36 -3.51 5.69
C LEU A 77 6.50 -2.09 6.25
N LEU A 78 5.39 -1.38 6.42
CA LEU A 78 5.34 -0.01 6.90
C LEU A 78 4.87 0.06 8.36
N ALA A 79 5.02 -1.01 9.15
CA ALA A 79 4.55 -1.06 10.54
C ALA A 79 5.16 0.04 11.44
N HIS A 80 6.37 0.53 11.11
CA HIS A 80 7.01 1.67 11.78
C HIS A 80 6.42 3.04 11.41
N ARG A 81 5.42 3.09 10.52
CA ARG A 81 4.76 4.32 10.03
C ARG A 81 3.25 4.27 10.31
N PRO A 82 2.79 4.56 11.53
CA PRO A 82 1.37 4.43 11.90
C PRO A 82 0.44 5.34 11.08
N ASP A 83 0.87 6.56 10.75
CA ASP A 83 0.09 7.47 9.90
C ASP A 83 -0.10 6.89 8.50
N THR A 84 0.95 6.27 7.95
CA THR A 84 0.88 5.61 6.64
C THR A 84 0.00 4.36 6.69
N GLN A 85 0.07 3.55 7.76
CA GLN A 85 -0.85 2.41 7.97
C GLN A 85 -2.30 2.87 7.88
N LYS A 86 -2.64 3.95 8.58
CA LYS A 86 -4.00 4.47 8.62
C LYS A 86 -4.50 4.90 7.23
N ILE A 87 -3.64 5.48 6.39
CA ILE A 87 -3.97 5.82 5.00
C ILE A 87 -4.29 4.55 4.21
N ILE A 88 -3.47 3.50 4.35
CA ILE A 88 -3.68 2.23 3.64
C ILE A 88 -5.00 1.58 4.09
N ASP A 89 -5.22 1.47 5.39
CA ASP A 89 -6.40 0.81 5.97
C ASP A 89 -7.68 1.52 5.55
N THR A 90 -7.71 2.85 5.70
CA THR A 90 -8.86 3.65 5.28
C THR A 90 -9.13 3.53 3.78
N GLY A 91 -8.08 3.54 2.96
CA GLY A 91 -8.20 3.43 1.51
C GLY A 91 -8.73 2.08 1.05
N LEU A 92 -8.21 0.99 1.64
CA LEU A 92 -8.69 -0.37 1.37
C LEU A 92 -10.15 -0.53 1.79
N ASP A 93 -10.51 -0.10 3.01
CA ASP A 93 -11.88 -0.17 3.52
C ASP A 93 -12.88 0.61 2.65
N ASN A 94 -12.49 1.81 2.20
CA ASN A 94 -13.34 2.64 1.34
C ASN A 94 -13.55 1.99 -0.04
N ALA A 95 -12.51 1.40 -0.62
CA ALA A 95 -12.63 0.70 -1.90
C ALA A 95 -13.47 -0.59 -1.79
N GLU A 96 -13.43 -1.29 -0.65
CA GLU A 96 -14.26 -2.48 -0.45
C GLU A 96 -15.75 -2.17 -0.42
N LYS A 97 -16.13 -1.03 0.18
CA LYS A 97 -17.52 -0.56 0.31
C LYS A 97 -18.14 -0.05 -1.00
N GLU A 98 -17.30 0.34 -1.96
CA GLU A 98 -17.75 0.85 -3.24
C GLU A 98 -18.37 -0.28 -4.09
N ALA A 99 -19.35 0.02 -4.92
CA ALA A 99 -19.98 -0.98 -5.81
C ALA A 99 -19.33 -0.98 -7.19
N ASP A 100 -19.00 0.20 -7.71
CA ASP A 100 -18.45 0.35 -9.04
C ASP A 100 -16.93 0.07 -9.07
N VAL A 101 -16.51 -0.88 -9.92
CA VAL A 101 -15.11 -1.33 -9.98
C VAL A 101 -14.16 -0.23 -10.49
N SER A 102 -14.64 0.64 -11.38
CA SER A 102 -13.86 1.81 -11.83
C SER A 102 -13.59 2.74 -10.67
N ARG A 103 -14.61 3.02 -9.86
CA ARG A 103 -14.47 3.82 -8.64
C ARG A 103 -13.58 3.15 -7.59
N LYS A 104 -13.65 1.82 -7.43
CA LYS A 104 -12.70 1.07 -6.57
C LYS A 104 -11.25 1.32 -6.96
N ALA A 105 -10.94 1.15 -8.25
CA ALA A 105 -9.59 1.34 -8.76
C ALA A 105 -9.12 2.78 -8.54
N PHE A 106 -9.99 3.77 -8.78
CA PHE A 106 -9.67 5.18 -8.56
C PHE A 106 -9.41 5.50 -7.07
N LEU A 107 -10.20 4.97 -6.14
CA LEU A 107 -9.96 5.18 -4.70
C LEU A 107 -8.60 4.61 -4.27
N LEU A 108 -8.21 3.45 -4.78
CA LEU A 108 -6.91 2.86 -4.47
C LEU A 108 -5.75 3.57 -5.17
N HIS A 109 -5.98 4.15 -6.34
CA HIS A 109 -5.02 5.06 -7.00
C HIS A 109 -4.69 6.25 -6.09
N ASP A 110 -5.71 6.97 -5.60
CA ASP A 110 -5.55 8.10 -4.68
C ASP A 110 -4.85 7.68 -3.37
N THR A 111 -5.18 6.48 -2.88
CA THR A 111 -4.56 5.91 -1.68
C THR A 111 -3.05 5.73 -1.88
N ILE A 112 -2.62 5.18 -3.02
CA ILE A 112 -1.20 5.02 -3.35
C ILE A 112 -0.49 6.39 -3.43
N GLU A 113 -1.13 7.41 -4.00
CA GLU A 113 -0.57 8.76 -4.00
C GLU A 113 -0.41 9.33 -2.59
N GLY A 114 -1.43 9.16 -1.74
CA GLY A 114 -1.42 9.56 -0.34
C GLY A 114 -0.29 8.91 0.45
N VAL A 115 -0.11 7.59 0.30
CA VAL A 115 1.00 6.83 0.91
C VAL A 115 2.34 7.38 0.46
N ARG A 116 2.54 7.55 -0.85
CA ARG A 116 3.81 8.07 -1.40
C ARG A 116 4.12 9.48 -0.90
N LYS A 117 3.11 10.35 -0.82
CA LYS A 117 3.25 11.71 -0.30
C LYS A 117 3.65 11.70 1.17
N ASN A 118 2.97 10.89 1.99
CA ASN A 118 3.23 10.78 3.42
C ASN A 118 4.65 10.24 3.70
N LEU A 119 5.08 9.20 2.98
CA LEU A 119 6.44 8.65 3.11
C LEU A 119 7.52 9.66 2.69
N LYS A 120 7.30 10.42 1.61
CA LYS A 120 8.24 11.47 1.18
C LYS A 120 8.41 12.54 2.26
N ALA A 121 7.31 13.00 2.86
CA ALA A 121 7.35 13.95 3.97
C ALA A 121 8.14 13.38 5.15
N ALA A 122 7.85 12.14 5.56
CA ALA A 122 8.53 11.49 6.68
C ALA A 122 10.06 11.35 6.47
N ILE A 123 10.51 11.12 5.23
CA ILE A 123 11.95 11.08 4.90
C ILE A 123 12.60 12.46 5.01
N SER A 124 11.90 13.51 4.59
CA SER A 124 12.35 14.90 4.62
C SER A 124 12.40 15.48 6.04
N ASP A 125 11.44 15.14 6.90
CA ASP A 125 11.32 15.70 8.26
C ASP A 125 12.29 15.07 9.27
N THR A 126 12.94 13.96 8.90
CA THR A 126 13.92 13.32 9.77
C THR A 126 15.24 14.10 9.76
N LYS A 127 15.28 15.22 10.49
CA LYS A 127 16.49 15.84 11.03
C LYS A 127 17.22 14.79 11.89
N PRO A 128 18.57 14.75 11.93
CA PRO A 128 19.28 13.82 12.79
C PRO A 128 18.82 14.04 14.22
N ILE A 129 18.26 13.00 14.85
CA ILE A 129 18.07 12.98 16.29
C ILE A 129 19.49 13.00 16.86
N GLN A 130 19.96 14.19 17.25
CA GLN A 130 21.05 14.27 18.20
C GLN A 130 20.61 13.45 19.43
N PRO A 131 21.46 12.57 19.98
CA PRO A 131 21.10 11.80 21.16
C PRO A 131 20.70 12.80 22.25
N THR A 132 19.41 12.81 22.57
CA THR A 132 18.85 13.66 23.60
C THR A 132 19.54 13.28 24.90
N LYS A 133 20.21 14.27 25.49
CA LYS A 133 20.70 14.21 26.86
C LYS A 133 19.57 13.69 27.75
N LYS A 134 19.91 12.63 28.48
CA LYS A 134 19.30 12.12 29.72
C LYS A 134 18.28 13.10 30.35
N PRO A 135 17.01 12.72 30.50
CA PRO A 135 16.05 13.52 31.26
C PRO A 135 16.52 13.59 32.72
N GLU A 136 16.83 14.78 33.20
CA GLU A 136 16.88 15.08 34.63
C GLU A 136 15.46 14.98 35.19
N GLU A 137 15.34 14.08 36.14
CA GLU A 137 14.20 13.78 36.97
C GLU A 137 13.83 15.04 37.80
N LYS A 138 12.66 15.62 37.51
CA LYS A 138 12.00 16.56 38.42
C LYS A 138 10.68 15.96 38.88
N ALA A 139 10.66 15.65 40.17
CA ALA A 139 9.54 15.13 40.94
C ALA A 139 8.45 16.23 41.19
N PRO A 140 7.27 15.85 41.71
CA PRO A 140 5.95 16.43 41.40
C PRO A 140 5.39 17.39 42.47
N ASP A 141 4.34 18.15 42.09
CA ASP A 141 3.15 18.61 42.84
C ASP A 141 2.58 19.86 42.13
N GLU A 142 1.28 20.16 41.98
CA GLU A 142 0.00 19.65 42.49
C GLU A 142 -1.14 20.20 41.57
N PRO A 143 -2.42 19.82 41.77
CA PRO A 143 -3.48 19.89 40.75
C PRO A 143 -4.29 21.20 40.73
N LYS A 144 -4.85 21.55 39.56
CA LYS A 144 -5.99 22.48 39.49
C LYS A 144 -7.06 21.99 38.52
N LYS A 145 -8.20 21.63 39.11
CA LYS A 145 -9.52 21.42 38.49
C LYS A 145 -9.98 22.70 37.79
N THR A 146 -10.65 22.57 36.63
CA THR A 146 -12.11 22.82 36.41
C THR A 146 -12.42 22.89 34.91
N ASP A 147 -13.24 21.96 34.42
CA ASP A 147 -14.06 22.10 33.19
C ASP A 147 -15.42 22.75 33.55
N PRO A 148 -16.36 22.99 32.58
CA PRO A 148 -16.32 23.89 31.43
C PRO A 148 -17.58 24.83 31.43
N PRO A 149 -17.85 25.63 30.37
CA PRO A 149 -19.01 25.24 29.56
C PRO A 149 -18.92 25.55 28.05
N MET A 150 -19.39 24.55 27.31
CA MET A 150 -20.15 24.57 26.04
C MET A 150 -20.30 25.92 25.32
N LYS A 151 -19.74 26.00 24.11
CA LYS A 151 -20.24 26.89 23.04
C LYS A 151 -20.77 26.05 21.87
N LYS A 152 -22.10 25.93 21.89
CA LYS A 152 -23.06 26.07 20.79
C LYS A 152 -22.65 25.52 19.42
N VAL A 153 -23.21 24.34 19.13
CA VAL A 153 -23.53 23.85 17.79
C VAL A 153 -24.43 24.88 17.11
N GLU A 154 -24.02 25.36 15.94
CA GLU A 154 -24.89 26.08 15.02
C GLU A 154 -24.90 25.30 13.71
N GLU A 155 -26.00 24.57 13.53
CA GLU A 155 -26.45 23.96 12.29
C GLU A 155 -26.90 25.07 11.33
N PRO A 156 -26.57 24.99 10.04
CA PRO A 156 -27.68 25.17 9.11
C PRO A 156 -27.65 24.24 7.88
N ALA A 157 -28.85 23.73 7.64
CA ALA A 157 -29.53 23.67 6.34
C ALA A 157 -29.06 22.62 5.32
N LYS A 158 -29.84 21.53 5.34
CA LYS A 158 -30.30 20.79 4.16
C LYS A 158 -30.55 21.72 2.95
N LYS A 159 -29.86 21.46 1.85
CA LYS A 159 -30.41 21.65 0.50
C LYS A 159 -30.38 20.31 -0.21
N ALA A 160 -31.56 19.71 -0.34
CA ALA A 160 -31.85 18.79 -1.41
C ALA A 160 -31.74 19.57 -2.72
N ASP A 161 -30.91 19.10 -3.64
CA ASP A 161 -31.08 19.44 -5.05
C ASP A 161 -30.99 18.16 -5.88
N GLU A 162 -32.09 17.92 -6.55
CA GLU A 162 -32.50 16.74 -7.27
C GLU A 162 -31.92 16.84 -8.68
N SER A 163 -30.66 16.43 -8.86
CA SER A 163 -30.06 16.36 -10.19
C SER A 163 -30.52 15.08 -10.90
N LYS A 164 -31.69 15.21 -11.53
CA LYS A 164 -32.25 14.32 -12.55
C LYS A 164 -31.16 13.93 -13.57
N PRO A 165 -30.80 12.65 -13.76
CA PRO A 165 -29.87 12.28 -14.81
C PRO A 165 -30.53 12.52 -16.17
N ALA A 166 -29.83 13.25 -17.04
CA ALA A 166 -30.24 13.48 -18.42
C ALA A 166 -30.46 12.14 -19.15
N PRO A 167 -31.50 12.03 -20.01
CA PRO A 167 -31.72 10.82 -20.80
C PRO A 167 -30.52 10.58 -21.71
N ARG A 168 -29.95 9.36 -21.64
CA ARG A 168 -28.87 8.92 -22.52
C ARG A 168 -29.38 8.92 -23.97
N PRO A 169 -28.55 9.31 -24.95
CA PRO A 169 -28.91 9.21 -26.36
C PRO A 169 -29.18 7.75 -26.71
N ILE A 170 -30.39 7.49 -27.21
CA ILE A 170 -30.81 6.19 -27.74
C ILE A 170 -29.95 5.91 -28.97
N ALA A 171 -29.20 4.81 -28.97
CA ALA A 171 -28.41 4.39 -30.12
C ALA A 171 -29.31 4.19 -31.35
N PRO A 172 -28.86 4.57 -32.56
CA PRO A 172 -29.63 4.34 -33.78
C PRO A 172 -29.82 2.84 -34.00
N THR A 173 -31.07 2.44 -34.24
CA THR A 173 -31.47 1.06 -34.57
C THR A 173 -30.70 0.54 -35.79
N PRO A 174 -30.26 -0.74 -35.79
CA PRO A 174 -29.61 -1.36 -36.94
C PRO A 174 -30.54 -1.32 -38.16
N LYS A 175 -30.02 -0.82 -39.29
CA LYS A 175 -30.73 -0.90 -40.57
C LYS A 175 -30.83 -2.35 -41.00
N GLU A 176 -32.06 -2.81 -41.18
CA GLU A 176 -32.42 -4.11 -41.72
C GLU A 176 -31.86 -4.26 -43.13
N VAL A 177 -30.85 -5.12 -43.29
CA VAL A 177 -30.28 -5.49 -44.59
C VAL A 177 -31.20 -6.54 -45.20
N LYS A 178 -31.95 -6.16 -46.24
CA LYS A 178 -32.75 -7.10 -47.02
C LYS A 178 -31.82 -8.08 -47.76
N PRO A 179 -32.06 -9.40 -47.67
CA PRO A 179 -31.32 -10.37 -48.46
C PRO A 179 -31.67 -10.24 -49.95
N LYS A 180 -30.67 -10.48 -50.80
CA LYS A 180 -30.77 -10.53 -52.26
C LYS A 180 -31.51 -11.76 -52.74
#